data_AF-A0A1I0VG67-F1
#
_entry.id   AF-A0A1I0VG67-F1
#
_cell.length_a   1.000
_cell.length_b   1.000
_cell.length_c   1.000
_cell.angle_alpha   90.00
_cell.angle_beta   90.00
_cell.angle_gamma   90.00
#
_symmetry.space_group_name_H-M   'P 1'
#
loop_
_entity.id
_entity.type
_entity.pdbx_description
1 polymer ?
#
loop_
_entity_poly.entity_id
_entity_poly.type
_entity_poly.pdbx_seq_one_letter_code
_entity_poly.pdbx_strand_id
1 'polypeptide(L)'
;MLERENDVTRELCLRTLAQYVREDGPRLFAIYGVYHSLPLETVCGWGLEWDADHGGAVFYDPDTRLTWRADSAQKVLQRYRMVADARIVLGARGRLEP
;
A
#
# COMPACT_ATOMS: atom_id res chain seq x y z
N MET A 1 40.42 1.56 -16.18
CA MET A 1 40.51 1.38 -14.71
C MET A 1 39.36 2.10 -14.00
N LEU A 2 39.05 3.35 -14.37
CA LEU A 2 37.89 4.13 -13.92
C LEU A 2 36.51 3.46 -14.12
N GLU A 3 36.29 2.74 -15.22
CA GLU A 3 35.00 2.07 -15.48
C GLU A 3 34.69 0.95 -14.47
N ARG A 4 35.70 0.17 -14.07
CA ARG A 4 35.54 -0.89 -13.06
C ARG A 4 35.25 -0.32 -11.67
N GLU A 5 35.81 0.84 -11.34
CA GLU A 5 35.59 1.52 -10.07
C GLU A 5 34.17 2.12 -9.98
N ASN A 6 33.65 2.61 -11.10
CA ASN A 6 32.25 3.05 -11.24
C ASN A 6 31.26 1.89 -11.12
N ASP A 7 31.57 0.73 -11.72
CA ASP A 7 30.71 -0.45 -11.64
C ASP A 7 30.62 -1.02 -10.22
N VAL A 8 31.75 -1.06 -9.49
CA VAL A 8 31.77 -1.49 -8.07
C VAL A 8 30.95 -0.53 -7.20
N THR A 9 31.06 0.78 -7.44
CA THR A 9 30.31 1.80 -6.70
C THR A 9 28.80 1.70 -7.00
N ARG A 10 28.42 1.49 -8.26
CA ARG A 10 27.03 1.29 -8.66
C ARG A 10 26.43 0.03 -8.03
N GLU A 11 27.13 -1.09 -8.07
CA GLU A 11 26.68 -2.35 -7.49
C GLU A 11 26.51 -2.24 -5.96
N LEU A 12 27.43 -1.54 -5.29
CA LEU A 12 27.31 -1.25 -3.87
C LEU A 12 26.06 -0.41 -3.57
N CYS A 13 25.82 0.66 -4.35
CA CYS A 13 24.60 1.48 -4.23
C CYS A 13 23.33 0.65 -4.42
N LEU A 14 23.27 -0.22 -5.44
CA LEU A 14 22.11 -1.07 -5.68
C LEU A 14 21.86 -2.07 -4.54
N ARG A 15 22.92 -2.64 -3.96
CA ARG A 15 22.79 -3.53 -2.79
C ARG A 15 22.25 -2.81 -1.57
N THR A 16 22.73 -1.59 -1.32
CA THR A 16 22.24 -0.74 -0.24
C THR A 16 20.75 -0.40 -0.43
N LEU A 17 20.35 0.00 -1.64
CA LEU A 17 18.94 0.25 -1.95
C LEU A 17 18.07 -1.01 -1.79
N ALA A 18 18.56 -2.16 -2.24
CA ALA A 18 17.86 -3.43 -2.08
C ALA A 18 17.71 -3.87 -0.61
N GLN A 19 18.63 -3.45 0.26
CA GLN A 19 18.48 -3.65 1.70
C GLN A 19 17.36 -2.76 2.26
N TYR A 20 17.36 -1.46 1.95
CA TYR A 20 16.30 -0.54 2.39
C TYR A 20 14.90 -1.00 1.96
N VAL A 21 14.73 -1.42 0.71
CA VAL A 21 13.44 -1.91 0.20
C VAL A 21 12.95 -3.16 0.96
N ARG A 22 13.87 -4.04 1.39
CA ARG A 22 13.53 -5.26 2.14
C ARG A 22 13.19 -4.97 3.60
N GLU A 23 13.88 -4.02 4.21
CA GLU A 23 13.66 -3.60 5.60
C GLU A 23 12.32 -2.85 5.72
N ASP A 24 12.07 -1.91 4.82
CA ASP A 24 10.86 -1.07 4.78
C ASP A 24 9.61 -1.86 4.37
N GLY A 25 9.75 -2.75 3.37
CA GLY A 25 8.81 -3.81 2.99
C GLY A 25 7.32 -3.60 3.34
N PRO A 26 6.61 -2.69 2.64
CA PRO A 26 5.21 -2.41 2.93
C PRO A 26 4.32 -3.63 2.79
N ARG A 27 3.27 -3.66 3.60
CA ARG A 27 2.23 -4.68 3.53
C ARG A 27 1.19 -4.24 2.51
N LEU A 28 0.84 -5.15 1.60
CA LEU A 28 -0.30 -4.95 0.73
C LEU A 28 -1.59 -5.07 1.55
N PHE A 29 -2.61 -4.29 1.20
CA PHE A 29 -3.96 -4.50 1.68
C PHE A 29 -4.98 -4.21 0.58
N ALA A 30 -6.21 -4.69 0.76
CA ALA A 30 -7.33 -4.34 -0.10
C ALA A 30 -8.55 -3.96 0.76
N ILE A 31 -9.32 -2.96 0.32
CA ILE A 31 -10.60 -2.61 0.93
C ILE A 31 -11.69 -2.89 -0.09
N TYR A 32 -12.74 -3.58 0.35
CA TYR A 32 -13.90 -3.87 -0.48
C TYR A 32 -15.19 -3.76 0.34
N GLY A 33 -16.31 -3.46 -0.32
CA GLY A 33 -17.60 -3.31 0.35
C GLY A 33 -18.70 -2.75 -0.55
N VAL A 34 -19.83 -2.43 0.05
CA VAL A 34 -21.01 -1.88 -0.61
C VAL A 34 -21.42 -0.58 0.09
N TYR A 35 -21.66 0.50 -0.66
CA TYR A 35 -22.11 1.78 -0.12
C TYR A 35 -23.52 1.68 0.46
N HIS A 36 -23.83 2.52 1.45
CA HIS A 36 -25.15 2.59 2.08
C HIS A 36 -26.21 3.30 1.22
N SER A 37 -25.84 3.80 0.04
CA SER A 37 -26.72 4.46 -0.92
C SER A 37 -27.47 3.47 -1.82
N LEU A 38 -28.54 3.97 -2.46
CA LEU A 38 -29.21 3.30 -3.56
C LEU A 38 -28.96 4.11 -4.86
N PRO A 39 -28.63 3.46 -6.00
CA PRO A 39 -28.44 2.02 -6.17
C PRO A 39 -27.22 1.49 -5.40
N LEU A 40 -27.15 0.16 -5.20
CA LEU A 40 -26.03 -0.48 -4.51
C LEU A 40 -24.74 -0.30 -5.32
N GLU A 41 -23.93 0.67 -4.93
CA GLU A 41 -22.59 0.91 -5.46
C GLU A 41 -21.55 0.15 -4.64
N THR A 42 -20.45 -0.25 -5.26
CA THR A 42 -19.36 -0.98 -4.61
C THR A 42 -18.15 -0.10 -4.38
N VAL A 43 -17.37 -0.42 -3.36
CA VAL A 43 -15.98 0.02 -3.24
C VAL A 43 -15.08 -1.20 -3.39
N CYS A 44 -14.01 -1.09 -4.17
CA CYS A 44 -12.96 -2.10 -4.27
C CYS A 44 -11.65 -1.45 -4.65
N GLY A 45 -10.65 -1.47 -3.76
CA GLY A 45 -9.35 -0.88 -4.05
C GLY A 45 -8.20 -1.54 -3.28
N TRP A 46 -6.98 -1.12 -3.58
CA TRP A 46 -5.75 -1.71 -3.07
C TRP A 46 -4.84 -0.65 -2.47
N GLY A 47 -4.03 -1.04 -1.49
CA GLY A 47 -3.10 -0.13 -0.85
C GLY A 47 -1.83 -0.80 -0.36
N LEU A 48 -0.91 0.06 0.04
CA LEU A 48 0.34 -0.27 0.70
C LEU A 48 0.35 0.39 2.08
N GLU A 49 0.76 -0.36 3.09
CA GLU A 49 0.91 0.12 4.46
C GLU A 49 2.36 -0.11 4.93
N TRP A 50 2.99 0.97 5.34
CA TRP A 50 4.25 1.03 6.06
C TRP A 50 3.98 1.22 7.55
N ASP A 51 5.03 1.13 8.37
CA ASP A 51 4.96 1.63 9.73
C ASP A 51 4.61 3.14 9.72
N ALA A 52 3.90 3.59 10.76
CA ALA A 52 3.38 4.96 10.82
C ALA A 52 4.49 6.02 10.67
N ASP A 53 5.66 5.78 11.27
CA ASP A 53 6.83 6.67 11.20
C ASP A 53 7.51 6.67 9.83
N HIS A 54 7.18 5.71 8.95
CA HIS A 54 7.83 5.45 7.67
C HIS A 54 6.94 5.73 6.45
N GLY A 55 5.67 6.08 6.62
CA GLY A 55 4.80 6.47 5.51
C GLY A 55 3.31 6.19 5.68
N GLY A 56 2.92 5.45 6.73
CA GLY A 56 1.53 5.10 6.99
C GLY A 56 0.92 4.27 5.85
N ALA A 57 -0.28 4.60 5.41
CA ALA A 57 -0.98 3.89 4.35
C ALA A 57 -1.33 4.76 3.15
N VAL A 58 -1.19 4.18 1.97
CA VAL A 58 -1.66 4.72 0.69
C VAL A 58 -2.67 3.75 0.09
N PHE A 59 -3.85 4.25 -0.28
CA PHE A 59 -4.93 3.46 -0.87
C PHE A 59 -5.34 4.04 -2.22
N TYR A 60 -5.49 3.18 -3.23
CA TYR A 60 -5.97 3.52 -4.56
C TYR A 60 -7.35 2.93 -4.80
N ASP A 61 -8.28 3.80 -5.17
CA ASP A 61 -9.63 3.47 -5.59
C ASP A 61 -9.70 3.55 -7.14
N PRO A 62 -9.83 2.42 -7.86
CA PRO A 62 -9.86 2.39 -9.31
C PRO A 62 -11.12 3.03 -9.90
N ASP A 63 -12.25 3.00 -9.19
CA ASP A 63 -13.54 3.50 -9.68
C ASP A 63 -13.52 5.03 -9.72
N THR A 64 -13.02 5.65 -8.65
CA THR A 64 -12.88 7.11 -8.58
C THR A 64 -11.54 7.62 -9.12
N ARG A 65 -10.57 6.72 -9.35
CA ARG A 65 -9.17 7.01 -9.68
C ARG A 65 -8.48 7.89 -8.63
N LEU A 66 -8.94 7.85 -7.39
CA LEU A 66 -8.39 8.65 -6.30
C LEU A 66 -7.36 7.85 -5.49
N THR A 67 -6.38 8.58 -4.98
CA THR A 67 -5.41 8.05 -4.02
C THR A 67 -5.61 8.73 -2.67
N TRP A 68 -5.76 7.93 -1.63
CA TRP A 68 -5.94 8.38 -0.25
C TRP A 68 -4.70 8.06 0.56
N ARG A 69 -4.35 8.97 1.49
CA ARG A 69 -3.28 8.78 2.47
C ARG A 69 -3.87 8.80 3.88
N ALA A 70 -3.35 7.95 4.75
CA ALA A 70 -3.71 7.90 6.16
C ALA A 70 -2.55 7.35 6.99
N ASP A 71 -2.64 7.41 8.31
CA ASP A 71 -1.58 6.87 9.19
C ASP A 71 -1.54 5.34 9.20
N SER A 72 -2.62 4.67 8.78
CA SER A 72 -2.72 3.21 8.68
C SER A 72 -3.86 2.78 7.76
N ALA A 73 -3.80 1.54 7.27
CA ALA A 73 -4.85 0.91 6.47
C ALA A 73 -6.16 0.83 7.26
N GLN A 74 -6.06 0.64 8.58
CA GLN A 74 -7.21 0.66 9.47
C GLN A 74 -7.92 2.02 9.50
N LYS A 75 -7.17 3.14 9.43
CA LYS A 75 -7.79 4.47 9.31
C LYS A 75 -8.48 4.68 7.96
N VAL A 76 -7.92 4.14 6.87
CA VAL A 76 -8.59 4.14 5.57
C VAL A 76 -9.91 3.36 5.66
N LEU A 77 -9.89 2.16 6.26
CA LEU A 77 -11.09 1.34 6.47
C LEU A 77 -12.14 2.07 7.31
N GLN A 78 -11.75 2.70 8.41
CA GLN A 78 -12.65 3.48 9.26
C GLN A 78 -13.38 4.57 8.47
N ARG A 79 -12.68 5.24 7.53
CA ARG A 79 -13.29 6.24 6.66
C ARG A 79 -14.35 5.64 5.73
N TYR A 80 -14.04 4.53 5.06
CA TYR A 80 -15.01 3.86 4.19
C TYR A 80 -16.20 3.27 4.97
N ARG A 81 -15.99 2.81 6.21
CA ARG A 81 -17.07 2.34 7.10
C ARG A 81 -18.09 3.42 7.48
N MET A 82 -17.79 4.70 7.27
CA MET A 82 -18.78 5.77 7.46
C MET A 82 -19.85 5.82 6.36
N VAL A 83 -19.57 5.23 5.19
CA VAL A 83 -20.42 5.35 4.00
C VAL A 83 -20.69 4.00 3.31
N ALA A 84 -20.03 2.93 3.74
CA ALA A 84 -20.11 1.60 3.16
C ALA A 84 -19.93 0.50 4.21
N ASP A 85 -20.49 -0.68 3.95
CA ASP A 85 -20.22 -1.91 4.69
C ASP A 85 -18.87 -2.50 4.25
N ALA A 86 -17.79 -1.80 4.63
CA ALA A 86 -16.44 -2.06 4.16
C ALA A 86 -15.66 -3.06 5.04
N ARG A 87 -14.86 -3.89 4.37
CA ARG A 87 -13.95 -4.90 4.94
C ARG A 87 -12.55 -4.69 4.38
N ILE A 88 -11.55 -5.23 5.10
CA ILE A 88 -10.15 -5.18 4.70
C ILE A 88 -9.58 -6.59 4.61
N VAL A 89 -8.75 -6.83 3.59
CA VAL A 89 -7.87 -7.99 3.48
C VAL A 89 -6.45 -7.48 3.66
N LEU A 90 -5.68 -8.09 4.55
CA LEU A 90 -4.28 -7.77 4.76
C LEU A 90 -3.42 -8.83 4.09
N GLY A 91 -2.51 -8.39 3.24
CA GLY A 91 -1.49 -9.26 2.69
C GLY A 91 -0.41 -9.60 3.72
N ALA A 92 0.12 -10.82 3.59
CA ALA A 92 1.48 -11.09 3.98
C ALA A 92 2.42 -10.22 3.13
N ARG A 93 3.65 -9.96 3.61
CA ARG A 93 4.66 -9.24 2.82
C ARG A 93 4.83 -9.95 1.46
N GLY A 94 4.26 -9.37 0.39
CA GLY A 94 4.28 -9.90 -0.97
C GLY A 94 3.11 -10.80 -1.43
N ARG A 95 2.07 -11.08 -0.63
CA ARG A 95 0.86 -11.82 -1.09
C ARG A 95 -0.40 -11.40 -0.32
N LEU A 96 -1.53 -11.23 -1.02
CA LEU A 96 -2.85 -11.08 -0.39
C LEU A 96 -3.41 -12.48 -0.10
N GLU A 97 -3.63 -12.81 1.17
CA GLU A 97 -4.32 -14.04 1.58
C GLU A 97 -5.78 -13.67 1.93
N PRO A 98 -6.77 -14.50 1.55
CA PRO A 98 -8.20 -14.16 1.56
C PRO A 98 -8.83 -13.96 2.95
#